data_AF-A0A327Y6Z5-F1
#
_entry.id   AF-A0A327Y6Z5-F1
#
_cell.length_a   1.000
_cell.length_b   1.000
_cell.length_c   1.000
_cell.angle_alpha   90.00
_cell.angle_beta   90.00
_cell.angle_gamma   90.00
#
_symmetry.space_group_name_H-M   'P 1'
#
loop_
_entity.id
_entity.type
_entity.pdbx_description
1 polymer ?
#
loop_
_entity_poly.entity_id
_entity_poly.type
_entity_poly.pdbx_seq_one_letter_code
_entity_poly.pdbx_strand_id
1 'polypeptide(L)'
;MLYKSLALLPIVALAGCGVLVMPPEGTDDADLVAFDEAVASIGCDLVTEADYLPVELQTGMGREQLLQVAQYRINAGDAVVLEGGGLRLVTGRCAPAAPAALPEAAG
;
A
#
# COMPACT_ATOMS: atom_id res chain seq x y z
N MET A 1 -13.89 45.85 -37.64
CA MET A 1 -15.08 45.01 -37.35
C MET A 1 -14.53 43.63 -37.05
N LEU A 2 -14.13 43.34 -35.81
CA LEU A 2 -14.95 43.09 -34.61
C LEU A 2 -15.78 41.81 -34.75
N TYR A 3 -15.71 41.00 -33.68
CA TYR A 3 -16.29 39.67 -33.42
C TYR A 3 -15.37 38.50 -33.77
N LYS A 4 -14.47 38.09 -32.85
CA LYS A 4 -14.75 37.56 -31.49
C LYS A 4 -15.74 36.41 -31.55
N SER A 5 -15.27 35.25 -32.03
CA SER A 5 -15.87 33.96 -31.73
C SER A 5 -14.83 33.13 -31.00
N LEU A 6 -14.70 33.46 -29.72
CA LEU A 6 -14.11 32.64 -28.69
C LEU A 6 -15.03 31.42 -28.54
N ALA A 7 -14.86 30.42 -29.41
CA ALA A 7 -15.50 29.13 -29.23
C ALA A 7 -14.81 28.46 -28.05
N LEU A 8 -15.42 28.60 -26.87
CA LEU A 8 -15.08 27.84 -25.68
C LEU A 8 -15.10 26.35 -26.06
N LEU A 9 -13.92 25.74 -26.16
CA LEU A 9 -13.80 24.30 -26.02
C LEU A 9 -14.30 23.96 -24.61
N PRO A 10 -15.19 22.96 -24.45
CA PRO A 10 -15.48 22.45 -23.13
C PRO A 10 -14.19 21.81 -22.62
N ILE A 11 -13.63 22.38 -21.56
CA ILE A 11 -12.64 21.72 -20.73
C ILE A 11 -13.34 20.48 -20.17
N VAL A 12 -13.11 19.34 -20.81
CA VAL A 12 -13.43 18.04 -20.23
C VAL A 12 -12.58 17.94 -18.97
N ALA A 13 -13.18 18.26 -17.83
CA ALA A 13 -12.61 17.95 -16.55
C ALA A 13 -12.49 16.43 -16.50
N LEU A 14 -11.28 15.91 -16.75
CA LEU A 14 -10.91 14.59 -16.27
C LEU A 14 -10.97 14.68 -14.75
N ALA A 15 -12.15 14.43 -14.19
CA ALA A 15 -12.29 14.03 -12.80
C ALA A 15 -11.29 12.89 -12.62
N GLY A 16 -10.29 13.12 -11.75
CA GLY A 16 -9.25 12.14 -11.49
C GLY A 16 -9.92 10.82 -11.15
N CYS A 17 -9.64 9.80 -11.95
CA CYS A 17 -9.94 8.42 -11.60
C CYS A 17 -9.10 8.09 -10.37
N GLY A 18 -9.60 8.45 -9.19
CA GLY A 18 -9.21 7.78 -7.96
C GLY A 18 -9.65 6.33 -8.16
N VAL A 19 -8.70 5.47 -8.51
CA VAL A 19 -8.94 4.03 -8.51
C VAL A 19 -9.39 3.72 -7.10
N LEU A 20 -10.66 3.37 -6.94
CA LEU A 20 -11.17 2.88 -5.67
C LEU A 20 -10.41 1.57 -5.43
N VAL A 21 -9.40 1.60 -4.56
CA VAL A 21 -8.61 0.43 -4.21
C VAL A 21 -9.51 -0.43 -3.34
N MET A 22 -10.16 -1.41 -3.96
CA MET A 22 -11.04 -2.36 -3.28
C MET A 22 -10.21 -3.56 -2.80
N PRO A 23 -10.51 -4.11 -1.60
CA PRO A 23 -9.85 -5.32 -1.13
C PRO A 23 -10.10 -6.49 -2.09
N PRO A 24 -9.18 -7.47 -2.13
CA PRO A 24 -9.36 -8.68 -2.93
C PRO A 24 -10.66 -9.41 -2.61
N GLU A 25 -11.20 -10.15 -3.58
CA GLU A 25 -12.39 -10.95 -3.36
C GLU A 25 -12.15 -12.01 -2.28
N GLY A 26 -13.11 -12.17 -1.37
CA GLY A 26 -13.00 -13.12 -0.26
C GLY A 26 -12.06 -12.70 0.86
N THR A 27 -11.65 -11.43 0.91
CA THR A 27 -10.89 -10.82 2.01
C THR A 27 -11.73 -9.74 2.67
N ASP A 28 -11.83 -9.77 4.00
CA ASP A 28 -12.43 -8.70 4.79
C ASP A 28 -11.39 -7.87 5.57
N ASP A 29 -11.84 -6.86 6.31
CA ASP A 29 -10.94 -5.99 7.08
C ASP A 29 -10.15 -6.77 8.16
N ALA A 30 -10.70 -7.86 8.70
CA ALA A 30 -10.01 -8.67 9.70
C ALA A 30 -8.88 -9.48 9.05
N ASP A 31 -9.09 -10.02 7.85
CA ASP A 31 -8.05 -10.70 7.07
C ASP A 31 -6.90 -9.74 6.72
N LEU A 32 -7.25 -8.50 6.35
CA LEU A 32 -6.30 -7.43 6.07
C LEU A 32 -5.44 -7.07 7.28
N VAL A 33 -6.04 -7.00 8.47
CA VAL A 33 -5.30 -6.77 9.73
C VAL A 33 -4.44 -7.99 10.08
N ALA A 34 -4.96 -9.21 9.91
CA ALA A 34 -4.23 -10.44 10.18
C ALA A 34 -2.98 -10.57 9.28
N PHE A 35 -3.09 -10.17 8.01
CA PHE A 35 -1.95 -10.05 7.10
C PHE A 35 -0.89 -9.11 7.67
N ASP A 36 -1.27 -7.88 8.03
CA ASP A 36 -0.34 -6.86 8.50
C ASP A 36 0.38 -7.31 9.78
N GLU A 37 -0.34 -7.93 10.72
CA GLU A 37 0.22 -8.48 11.95
C GLU A 37 1.18 -9.63 11.69
N ALA A 38 0.83 -10.55 10.79
CA ALA A 38 1.66 -11.70 10.44
C ALA A 38 2.95 -11.30 9.70
N VAL A 39 2.89 -10.31 8.81
CA VAL A 39 4.09 -9.76 8.15
C VAL A 39 4.96 -9.00 9.17
N ALA A 40 4.33 -8.23 10.07
CA ALA A 40 5.05 -7.56 11.14
C ALA A 40 5.69 -8.54 12.14
N SER A 41 5.16 -9.76 12.30
CA SER A 41 5.70 -10.77 13.22
C SER A 41 7.01 -11.40 12.72
N ILE A 42 7.23 -11.40 11.41
CA ILE A 42 8.43 -11.97 10.78
C ILE A 42 9.47 -10.94 10.34
N GLY A 43 9.19 -9.63 10.48
CA GLY A 43 10.18 -8.57 10.22
C GLY A 43 9.79 -7.53 9.18
N CYS A 44 8.51 -7.45 8.80
CA CYS A 44 7.92 -6.43 7.91
C CYS A 44 8.16 -6.59 6.41
N ASP A 45 9.05 -7.50 6.01
CA ASP A 45 9.43 -7.71 4.62
C ASP A 45 8.97 -9.09 4.13
N LEU A 46 8.44 -9.17 2.91
CA LEU A 46 8.18 -10.42 2.19
C LEU A 46 9.01 -10.41 0.90
N VAL A 47 10.15 -11.09 0.91
CA VAL A 47 11.13 -11.05 -0.18
C VAL A 47 11.16 -12.37 -0.94
N THR A 48 11.13 -13.48 -0.21
CA THR A 48 11.28 -14.83 -0.74
C THR A 48 10.07 -15.69 -0.43
N GLU A 49 9.92 -16.79 -1.16
CA GLU A 49 8.89 -17.81 -0.91
C GLU A 49 8.84 -18.29 0.55
N ALA A 50 9.99 -18.33 1.23
CA ALA A 50 10.10 -18.76 2.62
C ALA A 50 9.41 -17.78 3.59
N ASP A 51 9.33 -16.49 3.24
CA ASP A 51 8.70 -15.46 4.08
C ASP A 51 7.17 -15.56 4.02
N TYR A 52 6.60 -16.05 2.91
CA TYR A 52 5.15 -16.20 2.77
C TYR A 52 4.59 -17.37 3.59
N LEU A 53 5.37 -18.44 3.76
CA LEU A 53 4.93 -19.64 4.48
C LEU A 53 4.44 -19.38 5.93
N PRO A 54 5.17 -18.63 6.79
CA PRO A 54 4.67 -18.28 8.12
C PRO A 54 3.46 -17.34 8.08
N VAL A 55 3.29 -16.53 7.04
CA VAL A 55 2.11 -15.66 6.90
C VAL A 55 0.88 -16.47 6.51
N GLU A 56 1.01 -17.44 5.60
CA GLU A 56 -0.07 -18.41 5.30
C GLU A 56 -0.53 -19.14 6.55
N LEU A 57 0.43 -19.61 7.37
CA LEU A 57 0.12 -20.36 8.58
C LEU A 57 -0.60 -19.51 9.64
N GLN A 58 -0.21 -18.24 9.78
CA GLN A 58 -0.80 -17.33 10.77
C GLN A 58 -2.18 -16.81 10.35
N THR A 59 -2.38 -16.55 9.05
CA THR A 59 -3.62 -15.95 8.52
C THR A 59 -4.64 -16.99 8.05
N GLY A 60 -4.19 -18.20 7.72
CA GLY A 60 -5.02 -19.22 7.05
C GLY A 60 -5.27 -18.94 5.57
N MET A 61 -4.74 -17.85 5.01
CA MET A 61 -4.88 -17.52 3.59
C MET A 61 -4.00 -18.42 2.73
N GLY A 62 -4.51 -18.78 1.54
CA GLY A 62 -3.71 -19.45 0.53
C GLY A 62 -2.75 -18.48 -0.17
N ARG A 63 -1.69 -19.03 -0.79
CA ARG A 63 -0.63 -18.27 -1.49
C ARG A 63 -1.17 -17.19 -2.43
N GLU A 64 -2.15 -17.53 -3.27
CA GLU A 64 -2.68 -16.59 -4.27
C GLU A 64 -3.37 -15.39 -3.60
N GLN A 65 -4.23 -15.64 -2.62
CA GLN A 65 -4.92 -14.59 -1.88
C GLN A 65 -3.93 -13.69 -1.13
N LEU A 66 -2.89 -14.29 -0.55
CA LEU A 66 -1.80 -13.58 0.11
C LEU A 66 -1.06 -12.62 -0.84
N LEU A 67 -0.80 -13.05 -2.07
CA LEU A 67 -0.20 -12.21 -3.11
C LEU A 67 -1.15 -11.09 -3.56
N GLN A 68 -2.46 -11.35 -3.62
CA GLN A 68 -3.45 -10.33 -3.94
C GLN A 68 -3.55 -9.28 -2.82
N VAL A 69 -3.53 -9.68 -1.55
CA VAL A 69 -3.50 -8.77 -0.39
C VAL A 69 -2.20 -7.96 -0.37
N ALA A 70 -1.05 -8.60 -0.61
CA ALA A 70 0.23 -7.93 -0.78
C ALA A 70 0.19 -6.83 -1.85
N GLN A 71 -0.34 -7.14 -3.04
CA GLN A 71 -0.49 -6.17 -4.11
C GLN A 71 -1.49 -5.07 -3.76
N TYR A 72 -2.58 -5.40 -3.08
CA TYR A 72 -3.55 -4.44 -2.56
C TYR A 72 -2.88 -3.44 -1.63
N ARG A 73 -2.03 -3.89 -0.69
CA ARG A 73 -1.27 -3.00 0.21
C ARG A 73 -0.33 -2.07 -0.54
N ILE A 74 0.35 -2.56 -1.57
CA ILE A 74 1.19 -1.72 -2.44
C ILE A 74 0.34 -0.63 -3.11
N ASN A 75 -0.80 -1.02 -3.69
CA ASN A 75 -1.69 -0.10 -4.40
C ASN A 75 -2.35 0.93 -3.47
N ALA A 76 -2.61 0.54 -2.22
CA ALA A 76 -3.14 1.42 -1.18
C ALA A 76 -2.08 2.39 -0.61
N GLY A 77 -0.79 2.16 -0.89
CA GLY A 77 0.33 2.92 -0.32
C GLY A 77 0.74 2.47 1.08
N ASP A 78 0.21 1.34 1.56
CA ASP A 78 0.53 0.74 2.86
C ASP A 78 1.81 -0.12 2.80
N ALA A 79 2.29 -0.41 1.58
CA ALA A 79 3.51 -1.16 1.33
C ALA A 79 4.31 -0.55 0.18
N VAL A 80 5.62 -0.81 0.16
CA VAL A 80 6.53 -0.43 -0.92
C VAL A 80 7.21 -1.66 -1.51
N VAL A 81 7.49 -1.62 -2.82
CA VAL A 81 8.29 -2.65 -3.49
C VAL A 81 9.77 -2.40 -3.19
N LEU A 82 10.49 -3.45 -2.84
CA LEU A 82 11.93 -3.39 -2.56
C LEU A 82 12.75 -3.50 -3.86
N GLU A 83 13.94 -2.89 -3.91
CA GLU A 83 14.81 -2.92 -5.12
C GLU A 83 15.15 -4.35 -5.59
N GLY A 84 15.25 -5.31 -4.67
CA GLY A 84 15.51 -6.72 -4.97
C GLY A 84 14.27 -7.56 -5.30
N GLY A 85 13.09 -6.93 -5.38
CA GLY A 85 11.80 -7.61 -5.41
C GLY A 85 11.25 -7.90 -4.01
N GLY A 86 9.98 -8.30 -3.98
CA GLY A 86 9.22 -8.40 -2.74
C GLY A 86 8.67 -7.05 -2.27
N LEU A 87 8.16 -7.03 -1.04
CA LEU A 87 7.51 -5.86 -0.47
C LEU A 87 7.92 -5.64 0.98
N ARG A 88 7.77 -4.40 1.44
CA ARG A 88 7.84 -3.99 2.84
C ARG A 88 6.57 -3.24 3.23
N LEU A 89 5.94 -3.65 4.33
CA LEU A 89 4.89 -2.84 4.95
C LEU A 89 5.50 -1.55 5.52
N VAL A 90 4.79 -0.43 5.36
CA VAL A 90 5.22 0.90 5.87
C VAL A 90 4.21 1.51 6.84
N THR A 91 3.29 0.70 7.33
CA THR A 91 2.22 1.08 8.26
C THR A 91 2.30 0.30 9.56
N GLY A 92 1.54 0.74 10.57
CA GLY A 92 1.46 0.08 11.87
C GLY A 92 2.83 -0.11 12.52
N ARG A 93 3.11 -1.35 12.96
CA ARG A 93 4.41 -1.74 13.54
C ARG A 93 5.59 -1.68 12.55
N CYS A 94 5.29 -1.66 11.26
CA CYS A 94 6.29 -1.62 10.20
C CYS A 94 6.57 -0.22 9.68
N ALA A 95 5.87 0.79 10.23
CA ALA A 95 6.11 2.18 9.91
C ALA A 95 7.58 2.58 10.18
N PRO A 96 8.19 3.39 9.30
CA PRO A 96 9.54 3.88 9.53
C PRO A 96 9.58 4.72 10.82
N ALA A 97 10.66 4.58 11.58
CA ALA A 97 10.88 5.43 12.74
C ALA A 97 10.87 6.90 12.31
N ALA A 98 10.11 7.73 13.03
CA ALA A 98 10.16 9.17 12.81
C ALA A 98 11.62 9.62 12.96
N PRO A 99 12.15 10.45 12.03
CA PRO A 99 13.49 10.97 12.17
C PRO A 99 13.56 11.70 13.52
N ALA A 100 14.52 11.31 14.36
CA ALA A 100 14.70 11.91 15.67
C ALA A 100 14.75 13.43 15.50
N ALA A 101 13.86 14.14 16.18
CA ALA A 101 13.91 15.60 16.22
C ALA A 101 15.31 15.99 16.71
N LEU A 102 16.10 16.59 15.82
CA LEU A 102 17.38 17.19 16.21
C LEU A 102 17.07 18.17 17.35
N PRO A 103 17.82 18.14 18.46
CA PRO A 103 17.60 19.11 19.52
C PRO A 103 17.80 20.50 18.92
N GLU A 104 16.71 21.27 18.83
CA GLU A 104 16.77 22.70 18.56
C GLU A 104 17.77 23.29 19.56
N ALA A 105 18.87 23.78 19.03
CA ALA A 105 19.94 24.37 19.81
C ALA A 105 19.33 25.43 20.73
N ALA A 106 19.35 25.17 22.03
CA ALA A 106 19.05 26.16 23.06
C ALA A 106 20.04 27.32 22.88
N GLY A 107 19.55 28.41 22.31
CA GLY A 107 20.19 29.73 22.30
C GLY A 107 19.87 30.50 23.57
#